data_AF-A0A1Y1K7C1-F1
#
_entry.id   AF-A0A1Y1K7C1-F1
#
_cell.length_a   1.000
_cell.length_b   1.000
_cell.length_c   1.000
_cell.angle_alpha   90.00
_cell.angle_beta   90.00
_cell.angle_gamma   90.00
#
_symmetry.space_group_name_H-M   'P 1'
#
loop_
_entity.id
_entity.type
_entity.pdbx_description
1 polymer ?
#
loop_
_entity_poly.entity_id
_entity_poly.type
_entity_poly.pdbx_seq_one_letter_code
_entity_poly.pdbx_strand_id
1 'polypeptide(L)'
;WNGFMEQVTDGIPYEKTSIDCQPFINAPPSDYDTVYTSLTTAVQRTRSCCPEQKTTFVTFDQPLYLKAKEILASREGDPELEGVVIRLGGFHLLMSFMGAVGYIMEGSGLTELFNTVYAPNSTEKIMTGHAYARAVRGHTLAATALAKVIMD
;
A
#
# COMPACT_ATOMS: atom_id res chain seq x y z
N TRP A 1 -8.11 18.64 0.46
CA TRP A 1 -8.82 17.52 1.11
C TRP A 1 -9.74 18.00 2.22
N ASN A 2 -9.26 18.84 3.16
CA ASN A 2 -10.00 19.09 4.41
C ASN A 2 -11.30 19.91 4.27
N GLY A 3 -11.32 21.06 3.59
CA GLY A 3 -12.51 21.94 3.59
C GLY A 3 -13.73 21.39 2.85
N PHE A 4 -13.54 20.72 1.71
CA PHE A 4 -14.66 20.10 0.98
C PHE A 4 -15.27 18.96 1.78
N MET A 5 -14.44 18.04 2.29
CA MET A 5 -14.91 16.90 3.07
C MET A 5 -15.61 17.34 4.35
N GLU A 6 -15.08 18.35 5.05
CA GLU A 6 -15.72 18.93 6.24
C GLU A 6 -17.15 19.43 5.94
N GLN A 7 -17.33 20.18 4.83
CA GLN A 7 -18.64 20.68 4.43
C GLN A 7 -19.62 19.57 4.07
N VAL A 8 -19.19 18.54 3.32
CA VAL A 8 -20.11 17.45 2.93
C VAL A 8 -20.42 16.49 4.07
N THR A 9 -19.59 16.45 5.12
CA THR A 9 -19.84 15.63 6.32
C THR A 9 -20.45 16.40 7.47
N ASP A 10 -20.78 17.67 7.29
CA ASP A 10 -21.38 18.49 8.34
C ASP A 10 -22.71 17.89 8.81
N GLY A 11 -22.89 17.79 10.12
CA GLY A 11 -24.06 17.16 10.76
C GLY A 11 -24.14 15.63 10.67
N ILE A 12 -23.20 14.95 10.00
CA ILE A 12 -23.17 13.47 9.97
C ILE A 12 -22.55 12.94 11.28
N PRO A 13 -23.20 12.00 11.99
CA PRO A 13 -22.62 11.35 13.16
C PRO A 13 -21.28 10.67 12.82
N TYR A 14 -20.28 10.86 13.67
CA TYR A 14 -18.95 10.25 13.49
C TYR A 14 -18.36 9.82 14.83
N GLU A 15 -17.43 8.87 14.76
CA GLU A 15 -16.59 8.47 15.90
C GLU A 15 -15.22 9.14 15.79
N LYS A 16 -14.67 9.55 16.93
CA LYS A 16 -13.33 10.15 16.99
C LYS A 16 -12.27 9.07 17.13
N THR A 17 -11.29 9.09 16.24
CA THR A 17 -10.09 8.25 16.33
C THR A 17 -8.91 9.08 16.85
N SER A 18 -8.00 8.45 17.61
CA SER A 18 -6.70 9.04 17.96
C SER A 18 -5.59 8.44 17.10
N ILE A 19 -4.49 9.20 16.96
CA ILE A 19 -3.25 8.72 16.35
C ILE A 19 -2.18 8.85 17.41
N ASP A 20 -1.63 7.71 17.81
CA ASP A 20 -0.65 7.62 18.89
C ASP A 20 0.63 6.97 18.39
N CYS A 21 1.76 7.67 18.54
CA CYS A 21 3.07 7.13 18.23
C CYS A 21 3.46 6.06 19.26
N GLN A 22 3.82 4.86 18.78
CA GLN A 22 4.32 3.79 19.64
C GLN A 22 5.83 3.92 19.87
N PRO A 23 6.37 3.33 20.97
CA PRO A 23 7.80 3.26 21.20
C PRO A 23 8.55 2.58 20.04
N PHE A 24 9.80 2.98 19.83
CA PHE A 24 10.67 2.35 18.83
C PHE A 24 11.07 0.94 19.24
N ILE A 25 11.06 0.02 18.27
CA ILE A 25 11.71 -1.29 18.41
C ILE A 25 13.16 -1.12 17.94
N ASN A 26 14.08 -1.12 18.90
CA ASN A 26 15.51 -0.90 18.63
C ASN A 26 16.20 -2.20 18.18
N ALA A 27 15.80 -2.72 17.02
CA ALA A 27 16.35 -3.92 16.40
C ALA A 27 16.29 -3.80 14.86
N PRO A 28 17.09 -4.60 14.11
CA PRO A 28 17.05 -4.57 12.65
C PRO A 28 15.64 -4.85 12.12
N PRO A 29 15.04 -3.97 11.30
CA PRO A 29 13.64 -4.06 10.91
C PRO A 29 13.34 -5.29 10.06
N SER A 30 14.34 -5.80 9.34
CA SER A 30 14.21 -6.98 8.48
C SER A 30 14.36 -8.30 9.24
N ASP A 31 14.63 -8.30 10.54
CA ASP A 31 14.70 -9.54 11.32
C ASP A 31 13.29 -10.08 11.62
N TYR A 32 13.10 -11.40 11.58
CA TYR A 32 11.81 -12.01 11.87
C TYR A 32 11.36 -11.72 13.30
N ASP A 33 12.29 -11.70 14.25
CA ASP A 33 12.00 -11.39 15.65
C ASP A 33 11.51 -9.94 15.82
N THR A 34 12.07 -9.00 15.06
CA THR A 34 11.62 -7.59 15.05
C THR A 34 10.22 -7.47 14.47
N VAL A 35 9.95 -8.14 13.33
CA VAL A 35 8.62 -8.14 12.72
C VAL A 35 7.60 -8.80 13.66
N TYR A 36 7.94 -9.94 14.27
CA TYR A 36 7.09 -10.61 15.25
C TYR A 36 6.77 -9.72 16.44
N THR A 37 7.79 -9.08 17.02
CA THR A 37 7.63 -8.14 18.14
C THR A 37 6.69 -6.99 17.78
N SER A 38 6.78 -6.47 16.55
CA SER A 38 5.89 -5.42 16.09
C SER A 38 4.42 -5.87 15.99
N LEU A 39 4.18 -7.12 15.57
CA LEU A 39 2.84 -7.71 15.51
C LEU A 39 2.25 -7.89 16.90
N THR A 40 2.98 -8.54 17.80
CA THR A 40 2.49 -8.80 19.16
C THR A 40 2.27 -7.51 19.93
N THR A 41 3.15 -6.52 19.76
CA THR A 41 2.96 -5.17 20.32
C THR A 41 1.67 -4.52 19.81
N ALA A 42 1.38 -4.61 18.51
CA ALA A 42 0.15 -4.07 17.93
C ALA A 42 -1.12 -4.76 18.46
N VAL A 43 -1.07 -6.09 18.63
CA VAL A 43 -2.17 -6.87 19.22
C VAL A 43 -2.39 -6.48 20.68
N GLN A 44 -1.31 -6.41 21.48
CA GLN A 44 -1.38 -5.99 22.87
C GLN A 44 -1.99 -4.59 23.00
N ARG A 45 -1.65 -3.66 22.10
CA ARG A 45 -2.26 -2.32 22.07
C ARG A 45 -3.72 -2.34 21.71
N THR A 46 -4.11 -3.11 20.71
CA THR A 46 -5.53 -3.25 20.34
C THR A 46 -6.33 -3.77 21.53
N ARG A 47 -5.86 -4.83 22.18
CA ARG A 47 -6.51 -5.43 23.36
C ARG A 47 -6.57 -4.47 24.55
N SER A 48 -5.54 -3.65 24.77
CA SER A 48 -5.51 -2.71 25.91
C SER A 48 -6.36 -1.45 25.68
N CYS A 49 -6.36 -0.91 24.47
CA CYS A 49 -7.00 0.38 24.17
C CYS A 49 -8.43 0.23 23.66
N CYS A 50 -8.74 -0.90 23.00
CA CYS A 50 -10.02 -1.16 22.36
C CYS A 50 -10.44 -2.62 22.60
N PRO A 51 -10.87 -3.01 23.82
CA PRO A 51 -11.17 -4.40 24.15
C PRO A 51 -12.25 -5.06 23.26
N GLU A 52 -13.13 -4.25 22.69
CA GLU A 52 -14.18 -4.71 21.76
C GLU A 52 -13.66 -4.93 20.34
N GLN A 53 -12.49 -4.38 20.00
CA GLN A 53 -11.88 -4.54 18.68
C GLN A 53 -11.22 -5.91 18.55
N LYS A 54 -11.85 -6.79 17.76
CA LYS A 54 -11.37 -8.16 17.53
C LYS A 54 -10.23 -8.26 16.51
N THR A 55 -10.10 -7.26 15.65
CA THR A 55 -9.17 -7.28 14.51
C THR A 55 -8.06 -6.26 14.69
N THR A 56 -6.81 -6.70 14.57
CA THR A 56 -5.64 -5.81 14.56
C THR A 56 -5.10 -5.72 13.14
N PHE A 57 -5.28 -4.56 12.50
CA PHE A 57 -4.70 -4.30 11.19
C PHE A 57 -3.26 -3.82 11.34
N VAL A 58 -2.31 -4.51 10.72
CA VAL A 58 -0.90 -4.09 10.68
C VAL A 58 -0.48 -3.90 9.25
N THR A 59 0.13 -2.77 8.95
CA THR A 59 0.55 -2.41 7.59
C THR A 59 2.07 -2.34 7.52
N PHE A 60 2.67 -3.00 6.54
CA PHE A 60 4.12 -3.03 6.32
C PHE A 60 4.48 -2.56 4.92
N ASP A 61 5.73 -2.14 4.72
CA ASP A 61 6.32 -2.06 3.39
C ASP A 61 6.36 -3.45 2.70
N GLN A 62 6.68 -3.50 1.41
CA GLN A 62 6.61 -4.75 0.65
C GLN A 62 7.53 -5.87 1.19
N PRO A 63 8.81 -5.64 1.51
CA PRO A 63 9.66 -6.69 2.05
C PRO A 63 9.19 -7.21 3.41
N LEU A 64 8.77 -6.32 4.32
CA LEU A 64 8.32 -6.72 5.66
C LEU A 64 6.92 -7.35 5.62
N TYR A 65 6.07 -6.94 4.68
CA TYR A 65 4.77 -7.56 4.43
C TYR A 65 4.91 -9.06 4.16
N LEU A 66 5.86 -9.46 3.30
CA LEU A 66 6.11 -10.86 2.99
C LEU A 66 6.51 -11.65 4.23
N LYS A 67 7.45 -11.11 5.04
CA LYS A 67 7.87 -11.74 6.30
C LYS A 67 6.73 -11.85 7.30
N ALA A 68 5.93 -10.80 7.46
CA ALA A 68 4.76 -10.83 8.35
C ALA A 68 3.73 -11.87 7.91
N LYS A 69 3.54 -12.06 6.60
CA LYS A 69 2.68 -13.11 6.04
C LYS A 69 3.22 -14.51 6.33
N GLU A 70 4.53 -14.72 6.19
CA GLU A 70 5.18 -15.99 6.54
C GLU A 70 5.05 -16.30 8.04
N ILE A 71 5.25 -15.30 8.90
CA ILE A 71 5.05 -15.45 10.36
C ILE A 71 3.63 -15.92 10.65
N LEU A 72 2.61 -15.24 10.12
CA LEU A 72 1.21 -15.65 10.33
C LEU A 72 0.92 -17.05 9.80
N ALA A 73 1.43 -17.40 8.62
CA ALA A 73 1.25 -18.73 8.05
C ALA A 73 1.92 -19.82 8.91
N SER A 74 3.09 -19.54 9.48
CA SER A 74 3.82 -20.47 10.35
C SER A 74 3.20 -20.66 11.73
N ARG A 75 2.29 -19.77 12.13
CA ARG A 75 1.66 -19.72 13.47
C ARG A 75 0.14 -19.80 13.38
N GLU A 76 -0.37 -20.52 12.39
CA GLU A 76 -1.80 -20.74 12.23
C GLU A 76 -2.40 -21.35 13.50
N GLY A 77 -3.45 -20.73 14.04
CA GLY A 77 -4.09 -21.14 15.29
C GLY A 77 -3.42 -20.63 16.57
N ASP A 78 -2.37 -19.81 16.48
CA ASP A 78 -1.77 -19.16 17.65
C ASP A 78 -2.71 -18.07 18.23
N PRO A 79 -3.19 -18.22 19.48
CA PRO A 79 -4.03 -17.21 20.13
C PRO A 79 -3.37 -15.84 20.29
N GLU A 80 -2.03 -15.77 20.25
CA GLU A 80 -1.29 -14.51 20.37
C GLU A 80 -1.47 -13.61 19.13
N LEU A 81 -1.64 -14.21 17.94
CA LEU A 81 -1.81 -13.51 16.67
C LEU A 81 -3.22 -13.67 16.07
N GLU A 82 -4.16 -14.20 16.85
CA GLU A 82 -5.56 -14.30 16.46
C GLU A 82 -6.14 -12.91 16.15
N GLY A 83 -6.84 -12.80 15.01
CA GLY A 83 -7.44 -11.56 14.55
C GLY A 83 -6.47 -10.56 13.90
N VAL A 84 -5.19 -10.92 13.72
CA VAL A 84 -4.23 -10.06 13.00
C VAL A 84 -4.48 -10.12 11.50
N VAL A 85 -4.62 -8.95 10.88
CA VAL A 85 -4.74 -8.80 9.42
C VAL A 85 -3.59 -7.96 8.90
N ILE A 86 -2.71 -8.59 8.13
CA ILE A 86 -1.54 -7.93 7.52
C ILE A 86 -1.94 -7.28 6.20
N ARG A 87 -1.57 -6.02 6.02
CA ARG A 87 -1.81 -5.22 4.82
C ARG A 87 -0.50 -4.76 4.21
N LEU A 88 -0.43 -4.79 2.87
CA LEU A 88 0.64 -4.13 2.14
C LEU A 88 0.45 -2.61 2.26
N GLY A 89 1.54 -1.89 2.50
CA GLY A 89 1.57 -0.43 2.57
C GLY A 89 0.87 0.19 1.38
N GLY A 90 -0.08 1.10 1.63
CA GLY A 90 -0.93 1.64 0.56
C GLY A 90 -0.15 2.20 -0.63
N PHE A 91 0.97 2.88 -0.36
CA PHE A 91 1.85 3.36 -1.44
C PHE A 91 2.56 2.24 -2.19
N HIS A 92 3.04 1.21 -1.49
CA HIS A 92 3.62 0.02 -2.13
C HIS A 92 2.59 -0.77 -2.94
N LEU A 93 1.35 -0.86 -2.47
CA LEU A 93 0.25 -1.45 -3.21
C LEU A 93 -0.01 -0.70 -4.51
N LEU A 94 -0.09 0.64 -4.45
CA LEU A 94 -0.27 1.48 -5.64
C LEU A 94 0.89 1.34 -6.62
N MET A 95 2.14 1.37 -6.15
CA MET A 95 3.31 1.14 -7.00
C MET A 95 3.29 -0.26 -7.63
N SER A 96 2.94 -1.30 -6.86
CA SER A 96 2.85 -2.68 -7.35
C SER A 96 1.75 -2.82 -8.40
N PHE A 97 0.61 -2.15 -8.22
CA PHE A 97 -0.47 -2.13 -9.21
C PHE A 97 -0.01 -1.50 -10.53
N MET A 98 0.66 -0.33 -10.47
CA MET A 98 1.20 0.31 -11.67
C MET A 98 2.25 -0.57 -12.36
N GLY A 99 3.13 -1.21 -11.59
CA GLY A 99 4.10 -2.16 -12.13
C GLY A 99 3.45 -3.39 -12.78
N ALA A 100 2.35 -3.90 -12.21
CA ALA A 100 1.60 -5.01 -12.78
C ALA A 100 0.96 -4.64 -14.13
N VAL A 101 0.45 -3.41 -14.27
CA VAL A 101 -0.02 -2.91 -15.58
C VAL A 101 1.12 -2.89 -16.59
N GLY A 102 2.29 -2.36 -16.22
CA GLY A 102 3.46 -2.34 -17.10
C GLY A 102 3.93 -3.74 -17.50
N TYR A 103 3.93 -4.70 -16.57
CA TYR A 103 4.26 -6.10 -16.83
C TYR A 103 3.27 -6.77 -17.80
N ILE A 104 1.97 -6.64 -17.55
CA ILE A 104 0.93 -7.23 -18.43
C ILE A 104 0.99 -6.64 -19.84
N MET A 105 1.33 -5.35 -19.93
CA MET A 105 1.39 -4.59 -21.18
C MET A 105 2.78 -4.63 -21.85
N GLU A 106 3.69 -5.48 -21.39
CA GLU A 106 5.00 -5.62 -22.01
C GLU A 106 4.87 -6.04 -23.49
N GLY A 107 5.63 -5.40 -24.38
CA GLY A 107 5.57 -5.65 -25.82
C GLY A 107 4.36 -5.05 -26.55
N SER A 108 3.46 -4.35 -25.86
CA SER A 108 2.26 -3.73 -26.47
C SER A 108 2.52 -2.44 -27.27
N GLY A 109 3.75 -1.91 -27.25
CA GLY A 109 4.05 -0.57 -27.76
C GLY A 109 3.94 0.53 -26.69
N LEU A 110 3.51 0.19 -25.46
CA LEU A 110 3.29 1.18 -24.39
C LEU A 110 4.59 1.88 -23.95
N THR A 111 5.70 1.14 -23.92
CA THR A 111 7.03 1.69 -23.62
C THR A 111 7.45 2.73 -24.66
N GLU A 112 7.25 2.42 -25.94
CA GLU A 112 7.54 3.28 -27.08
C GLU A 112 6.67 4.53 -27.04
N LEU A 113 5.38 4.39 -26.71
CA LEU A 113 4.47 5.52 -26.50
C LEU A 113 4.94 6.42 -25.35
N PHE A 114 5.35 5.85 -24.22
CA PHE A 114 5.87 6.65 -23.10
C PHE A 114 7.19 7.34 -23.45
N ASN A 115 8.03 6.72 -24.28
CA ASN A 115 9.28 7.32 -24.76
C ASN A 115 9.07 8.55 -25.66
N THR A 116 7.85 8.82 -26.15
CA THR A 116 7.58 10.06 -26.91
C THR A 116 7.49 11.30 -26.01
N VAL A 117 7.25 11.13 -24.71
CA VAL A 117 7.06 12.22 -23.73
C VAL A 117 7.98 12.13 -22.52
N TYR A 118 8.67 11.00 -22.33
CA TYR A 118 9.62 10.76 -21.25
C TYR A 118 10.94 10.21 -21.79
N ALA A 119 12.03 10.48 -21.07
CA ALA A 119 13.32 9.85 -21.37
C ALA A 119 13.28 8.33 -21.06
N PRO A 120 14.01 7.47 -21.79
CA PRO A 120 13.97 6.01 -21.63
C PRO A 120 14.16 5.52 -20.18
N ASN A 121 15.13 6.07 -19.45
CA ASN A 121 15.36 5.70 -18.04
C ASN A 121 14.18 6.06 -17.11
N SER A 122 13.36 7.05 -17.49
CA SER A 122 12.13 7.37 -16.76
C SER A 122 11.02 6.41 -17.12
N THR A 123 10.91 6.03 -18.39
CA THR A 123 9.93 5.05 -18.88
C THR A 123 10.13 3.70 -18.21
N GLU A 124 11.37 3.21 -18.07
CA GLU A 124 11.66 1.97 -17.35
C GLU A 124 11.05 1.99 -15.93
N LYS A 125 11.29 3.07 -15.18
CA LYS A 125 10.73 3.24 -13.83
C LYS A 125 9.22 3.46 -13.80
N ILE A 126 8.63 3.98 -14.88
CA ILE A 126 7.18 4.10 -15.05
C ILE A 126 6.58 2.71 -15.23
N MET A 127 7.16 1.89 -16.11
CA MET A 127 6.71 0.54 -16.42
C MET A 127 6.81 -0.40 -15.21
N THR A 128 7.77 -0.19 -14.32
CA THR A 128 7.85 -0.95 -13.04
C THR A 128 7.04 -0.32 -11.90
N GLY A 129 6.35 0.80 -12.12
CA GLY A 129 5.59 1.52 -11.09
C GLY A 129 6.41 2.28 -10.05
N HIS A 130 7.75 2.20 -10.09
CA HIS A 130 8.65 2.86 -9.13
C HIS A 130 8.71 4.39 -9.28
N ALA A 131 8.30 4.93 -10.44
CA ALA A 131 8.08 6.35 -10.64
C ALA A 131 6.59 6.72 -10.54
N TYR A 132 5.94 6.37 -9.42
CA TYR A 132 4.47 6.44 -9.24
C TYR A 132 3.79 7.66 -9.87
N ALA A 133 4.17 8.88 -9.52
CA ALA A 133 3.53 10.08 -10.04
C ALA A 133 3.64 10.21 -11.58
N ARG A 134 4.79 9.82 -12.14
CA ARG A 134 4.98 9.77 -13.60
C ARG A 134 4.22 8.60 -14.22
N ALA A 135 4.11 7.47 -13.53
CA ALA A 135 3.34 6.33 -14.01
C ALA A 135 1.86 6.69 -14.11
N VAL A 136 1.27 7.28 -13.07
CA VAL A 136 -0.13 7.76 -13.11
C VAL A 136 -0.34 8.70 -14.29
N ARG A 137 0.51 9.74 -14.43
CA ARG A 137 0.41 10.67 -15.56
C ARG A 137 0.57 9.97 -16.91
N GLY A 138 1.57 9.11 -17.07
CA GLY A 138 1.86 8.39 -18.31
C GLY A 138 0.68 7.54 -18.75
N HIS A 139 0.17 6.70 -17.85
CA HIS A 139 -0.98 5.83 -18.14
C HIS A 139 -2.25 6.63 -18.43
N THR A 140 -2.51 7.74 -17.72
CA THR A 140 -3.63 8.64 -18.06
C THR A 140 -3.48 9.24 -19.46
N LEU A 141 -2.29 9.72 -19.82
CA LEU A 141 -2.04 10.28 -21.16
C LEU A 141 -2.20 9.23 -22.26
N ALA A 142 -1.70 8.01 -22.04
CA ALA A 142 -1.88 6.92 -22.99
C ALA A 142 -3.37 6.55 -23.16
N ALA A 143 -4.11 6.43 -22.06
CA ALA A 143 -5.54 6.15 -22.11
C ALA A 143 -6.31 7.26 -22.86
N THR A 144 -6.01 8.53 -22.60
CA THR A 144 -6.63 9.67 -23.31
C THR A 144 -6.25 9.69 -24.80
N ALA A 145 -4.99 9.45 -25.14
CA ALA A 145 -4.54 9.43 -26.53
C ALA A 145 -5.20 8.29 -27.32
N LEU A 146 -5.27 7.09 -26.74
CA LEU A 146 -5.95 5.95 -27.34
C LEU A 146 -7.45 6.20 -27.50
N ALA A 147 -8.11 6.74 -26.47
CA ALA A 147 -9.53 7.09 -26.56
C ALA A 147 -9.78 8.08 -27.71
N LYS A 148 -8.94 9.10 -27.85
CA LYS A 148 -9.04 10.08 -28.94
C LYS A 148 -8.78 9.48 -30.32
N VAL A 149 -7.92 8.46 -30.44
CA VAL A 149 -7.64 7.83 -31.75
C VAL A 149 -8.70 6.81 -32.13
N ILE A 150 -9.32 6.15 -31.15
CA ILE A 150 -10.26 5.04 -31.37
C ILE A 150 -11.71 5.54 -31.41
N MET A 151 -12.07 6.52 -30.58
CA MET A 151 -13.45 6.96 -30.38
C MET A 151 -13.80 8.26 -31.09
N ASP A 152 -12.81 9.07 -31.49
CA ASP A 152 -13.00 10.23 -32.38
C ASP A 152 -12.61 9.87 -33.82
#